data_AF-A0A6B0V3W1-F1
#
_entry.id   AF-A0A6B0V3W1-F1
#
_cell.length_a   1.000
_cell.length_b   1.000
_cell.length_c   1.000
_cell.angle_alpha   90.00
_cell.angle_beta   90.00
_cell.angle_gamma   90.00
#
_symmetry.space_group_name_H-M   'P 1'
#
loop_
_entity.id
_entity.type
_entity.pdbx_description
1 polymer ?
#
loop_
_entity_poly.entity_id
_entity_poly.type
_entity_poly.pdbx_seq_one_letter_code
_entity_poly.pdbx_strand_id
1 'polypeptide(L)'
;TNPFTYNYSINSSVLQTNSTYKYLRVHFSKDLSWSIHINSIISTASKSLGYLQCTLKFASPHLKLLAYTALIRPKLEYAAAIWDPYQNYLIENLEAIQNRAVRFVYSDYSSFTSVTQLKKRAALPLLNHRRRIARLSLFHRYYHTLSPNPYITLRSHFSSRTGNTQQVSYPRPNTDRFANSFFIKTARDWNDLPENIVQLRDLDKFKEALIELDQSVS
;
A
#
# COMPACT_ATOMS: atom_id res chain seq x y z
N THR A 1 3.75 -0.69 26.80
CA THR A 1 3.19 0.53 27.43
C THR A 1 1.71 0.32 27.63
N ASN A 2 1.20 0.47 28.86
CA ASN A 2 -0.24 0.39 29.12
C ASN A 2 -0.90 1.64 28.51
N PRO A 3 -1.88 1.51 27.59
CA PRO A 3 -2.56 2.67 27.03
C PRO A 3 -3.38 3.37 28.12
N PHE A 4 -3.39 4.70 28.13
CA PHE A 4 -4.28 5.47 28.99
C PHE A 4 -5.73 5.14 28.62
N THR A 5 -6.42 4.44 29.52
CA THR A 5 -7.85 4.17 29.40
C THR A 5 -8.62 5.36 29.93
N TYR A 6 -9.15 6.18 29.03
CA TYR A 6 -10.04 7.30 29.35
C TYR A 6 -11.44 7.01 28.78
N ASN A 7 -12.46 7.13 29.63
CA ASN A 7 -13.85 6.93 29.23
C ASN A 7 -14.39 8.26 28.70
N TYR A 8 -14.53 8.36 27.38
CA TYR A 8 -15.14 9.52 26.73
C TYR A 8 -16.66 9.49 26.93
N SER A 9 -17.26 10.64 27.22
CA SER A 9 -18.71 10.80 27.31
C SER A 9 -19.19 11.92 26.39
N ILE A 10 -20.39 11.78 25.84
CA ILE A 10 -21.10 12.84 25.11
C ILE A 10 -22.47 13.02 25.75
N ASN A 11 -22.85 14.25 26.10
CA ASN A 11 -24.10 14.54 26.82
C ASN A 11 -24.31 13.64 28.05
N SER A 12 -23.26 13.44 28.85
CA SER A 12 -23.24 12.56 30.03
C SER A 12 -23.47 11.06 29.76
N SER A 13 -23.51 10.63 28.50
CA SER A 13 -23.54 9.22 28.11
C SER A 13 -22.14 8.70 27.78
N VAL A 14 -21.71 7.61 28.41
CA VAL A 14 -20.38 7.03 28.18
C VAL A 14 -20.36 6.35 26.81
N LEU A 15 -19.38 6.71 25.98
CA LEU A 15 -19.19 6.11 24.66
C LEU A 15 -18.60 4.72 24.79
N GLN A 16 -19.22 3.75 24.10
CA GLN A 16 -18.72 2.39 24.07
C GLN A 16 -17.41 2.31 23.28
N THR A 17 -16.36 1.79 23.91
CA THR A 17 -15.09 1.52 23.24
C THR A 17 -15.20 0.26 22.41
N ASN A 18 -15.08 0.38 21.08
CA ASN A 18 -15.05 -0.75 20.18
C ASN A 18 -13.61 -1.17 19.87
N SER A 19 -13.36 -2.47 19.74
CA SER A 19 -12.05 -3.01 19.36
C SER A 19 -11.71 -2.73 17.89
N THR A 20 -12.72 -2.51 17.05
CA THR A 20 -12.57 -2.15 15.65
C THR A 20 -13.59 -1.08 15.26
N TYR A 21 -13.19 -0.20 14.34
CA TYR A 21 -14.03 0.85 13.81
C TYR A 21 -13.83 0.97 12.30
N LYS A 22 -14.92 1.10 11.55
CA LYS A 22 -14.88 1.22 10.09
C LYS A 22 -15.14 2.67 9.69
N TYR A 23 -14.17 3.29 9.03
CA TYR A 23 -14.27 4.66 8.52
C TYR A 23 -13.85 4.70 7.06
N LEU A 24 -14.69 5.29 6.19
CA LEU A 24 -14.46 5.36 4.75
C LEU A 24 -14.02 4.00 4.14
N ARG A 25 -14.66 2.90 4.54
CA ARG A 25 -14.33 1.50 4.14
C ARG A 25 -12.99 0.94 4.65
N VAL A 26 -12.20 1.71 5.39
CA VAL A 26 -11.00 1.24 6.08
C VAL A 26 -11.37 0.79 7.49
N HIS A 27 -10.84 -0.35 7.93
CA HIS A 27 -11.04 -0.83 9.30
C HIS A 27 -9.81 -0.48 10.14
N PHE A 28 -10.03 0.23 11.23
CA PHE A 28 -9.04 0.54 12.24
C PHE A 28 -9.27 -0.36 13.44
N SER A 29 -8.23 -1.07 13.89
CA SER A 29 -8.28 -1.85 15.11
C SER A 29 -7.63 -1.09 16.26
N LYS A 30 -8.03 -1.40 17.50
CA LYS A 30 -7.45 -0.84 18.73
C LYS A 30 -5.94 -1.04 18.81
N ASP A 31 -5.46 -2.15 18.26
CA ASP A 31 -4.04 -2.47 18.21
C ASP A 31 -3.35 -1.89 16.95
N LEU A 32 -4.04 -1.20 16.04
CA LEU A 32 -3.48 -0.69 14.78
C LEU A 32 -2.93 -1.79 13.86
N SER A 33 -3.43 -3.03 13.99
CA SER A 33 -3.18 -4.10 13.04
C SER A 33 -4.04 -3.95 11.80
N TRP A 34 -3.44 -4.13 10.62
CA TRP A 34 -4.16 -4.15 9.35
C TRP A 34 -4.77 -5.50 9.00
N SER A 35 -4.60 -6.54 9.83
CA SER A 35 -5.06 -7.90 9.54
C SER A 35 -6.55 -7.98 9.24
N ILE A 36 -7.39 -7.36 10.08
CA ILE A 36 -8.86 -7.34 9.90
C ILE A 36 -9.24 -6.65 8.60
N HIS A 37 -8.61 -5.51 8.32
CA HIS A 37 -8.88 -4.75 7.10
C HIS A 37 -8.46 -5.52 5.84
N ILE A 38 -7.24 -6.06 5.82
CA ILE A 38 -6.68 -6.78 4.68
C ILE A 38 -7.44 -8.08 4.43
N ASN A 39 -7.81 -8.82 5.46
CA ASN A 39 -8.65 -10.02 5.32
C ASN A 39 -10.02 -9.67 4.72
N SER A 40 -10.61 -8.54 5.10
CA SER A 40 -11.85 -8.04 4.50
C SER A 40 -11.66 -7.72 3.00
N ILE A 41 -10.58 -7.00 2.63
CA ILE A 41 -10.23 -6.70 1.24
C ILE A 41 -10.04 -7.98 0.42
N ILE A 42 -9.25 -8.92 0.93
CA ILE A 42 -8.97 -10.21 0.28
C ILE A 42 -10.26 -10.99 0.06
N SER A 43 -11.15 -11.03 1.06
CA SER A 43 -12.45 -11.70 0.94
C SER A 43 -13.30 -11.09 -0.17
N THR A 44 -13.44 -9.76 -0.20
CA THR A 44 -14.21 -9.07 -1.24
C THR A 44 -13.59 -9.25 -2.64
N ALA A 45 -12.27 -9.16 -2.75
CA ALA A 45 -11.55 -9.37 -4.00
C ALA A 45 -11.67 -10.83 -4.49
N SER A 46 -11.56 -11.80 -3.58
CA SER A 46 -11.72 -13.23 -3.89
C SER A 46 -13.10 -13.55 -4.43
N LYS A 47 -14.16 -13.02 -3.81
CA LYS A 47 -15.54 -13.18 -4.29
C LYS A 47 -15.71 -12.60 -5.70
N SER A 48 -15.14 -11.42 -5.94
CA SER A 48 -15.15 -10.77 -7.26
C SER A 48 -14.41 -11.60 -8.30
N LEU A 49 -13.25 -12.16 -7.95
CA LEU A 49 -12.49 -13.05 -8.82
C LEU A 49 -13.26 -14.33 -9.15
N GLY A 50 -13.88 -14.96 -8.14
CA GLY A 50 -14.72 -16.14 -8.34
C GLY A 50 -15.90 -15.85 -9.28
N TYR A 51 -16.54 -14.69 -9.12
CA TYR A 51 -17.60 -14.27 -10.05
C TYR A 51 -17.08 -14.12 -11.49
N LEU A 52 -15.94 -13.45 -11.70
CA LEU A 52 -15.32 -13.34 -13.04
C LEU A 52 -14.92 -14.70 -13.62
N GLN A 53 -14.46 -15.63 -12.77
CA GLN A 53 -14.10 -16.99 -13.20
C GLN A 53 -15.31 -17.75 -13.75
N CYS A 54 -16.49 -17.55 -13.18
CA CYS A 54 -17.73 -18.15 -13.67
C CYS A 54 -18.23 -17.48 -14.95
N THR A 55 -18.24 -16.14 -15.00
CA THR A 55 -18.87 -15.39 -16.11
C THR A 55 -17.97 -15.25 -17.33
N LEU A 56 -16.66 -15.09 -17.13
CA LEU A 56 -15.69 -14.85 -18.21
C LEU A 56 -14.82 -16.08 -18.48
N LYS A 57 -15.30 -17.29 -18.15
CA LYS A 57 -14.54 -18.54 -18.30
C LYS A 57 -13.91 -18.70 -19.70
N PHE A 58 -14.71 -18.47 -20.73
CA PHE A 58 -14.33 -18.62 -22.15
C PHE A 58 -13.89 -17.31 -22.82
N ALA A 59 -13.78 -16.22 -22.06
CA ALA A 59 -13.34 -14.95 -22.60
C ALA A 59 -11.84 -14.96 -22.97
N SER A 60 -11.45 -14.04 -23.85
CA SER A 60 -10.06 -13.85 -24.23
C SER A 60 -9.20 -13.41 -23.03
N PRO A 61 -7.89 -13.71 -23.01
CA PRO A 61 -6.99 -13.24 -21.96
C PRO A 61 -7.01 -11.72 -21.79
N HIS A 62 -7.14 -10.98 -22.90
CA HIS A 62 -7.24 -9.52 -22.88
C HIS A 62 -8.46 -9.05 -22.09
N LEU A 63 -9.65 -9.60 -22.35
CA LEU A 63 -10.87 -9.24 -21.63
C LEU A 63 -10.79 -9.62 -20.14
N LYS A 64 -10.24 -10.80 -19.83
CA LYS A 64 -10.05 -11.24 -18.44
C LYS A 64 -9.10 -10.31 -17.69
N LEU A 65 -8.02 -9.87 -18.33
CA LEU A 65 -7.06 -8.94 -17.76
C LEU A 65 -7.69 -7.56 -17.52
N LEU A 66 -8.46 -7.06 -18.50
CA LEU A 66 -9.21 -5.83 -18.37
C LEU A 66 -10.21 -5.90 -17.20
N ALA A 67 -10.96 -7.00 -17.08
CA ALA A 67 -11.91 -7.19 -15.99
C ALA A 67 -11.22 -7.23 -14.61
N TYR A 68 -10.08 -7.92 -14.49
CA TYR A 68 -9.28 -7.91 -13.26
C TYR A 68 -8.79 -6.50 -12.90
N THR A 69 -8.21 -5.79 -13.86
CA THR A 69 -7.64 -4.46 -13.64
C THR A 69 -8.69 -3.40 -13.35
N ALA A 70 -9.88 -3.49 -13.95
CA ALA A 70 -10.97 -2.55 -13.73
C ALA A 70 -11.79 -2.83 -12.47
N LEU A 71 -12.00 -4.10 -12.10
CA LEU A 71 -12.98 -4.46 -11.04
C LEU A 71 -12.34 -4.97 -9.75
N ILE A 72 -11.17 -5.60 -9.82
CA ILE A 72 -10.54 -6.26 -8.67
C ILE A 72 -9.39 -5.41 -8.13
N ARG A 73 -8.48 -4.96 -9.01
CA ARG A 73 -7.31 -4.18 -8.61
C ARG A 73 -7.67 -2.93 -7.78
N PRO A 74 -8.71 -2.12 -8.11
CA PRO A 74 -9.07 -0.97 -7.30
C PRO A 74 -9.50 -1.33 -5.88
N LYS A 75 -10.11 -2.52 -5.69
CA LYS A 75 -10.48 -3.01 -4.36
C LYS A 75 -9.26 -3.37 -3.52
N LEU A 76 -8.20 -3.88 -4.15
CA LEU A 76 -6.93 -4.22 -3.51
C LEU A 76 -6.07 -2.99 -3.20
N GLU A 77 -6.28 -1.88 -3.90
CA GLU A 77 -5.43 -0.68 -3.82
C GLU A 77 -6.09 0.51 -3.12
N TYR A 78 -7.40 0.44 -2.87
CA TYR A 78 -8.13 1.51 -2.20
C TYR A 78 -7.51 1.84 -0.83
N ALA A 79 -7.17 3.12 -0.64
CA ALA A 79 -6.51 3.63 0.57
C ALA A 79 -5.18 2.94 0.94
N ALA A 80 -4.54 2.25 0.00
CA ALA A 80 -3.32 1.48 0.27
C ALA A 80 -2.13 2.29 0.77
N ALA A 81 -2.10 3.60 0.48
CA ALA A 81 -1.12 4.50 1.04
C ALA A 81 -1.12 4.50 2.59
N ILE A 82 -2.27 4.22 3.23
CA ILE A 82 -2.43 4.28 4.69
C ILE A 82 -2.14 2.93 5.34
N TRP A 83 -2.71 1.83 4.82
CA TRP A 83 -2.70 0.54 5.50
C TRP A 83 -1.56 -0.40 5.09
N ASP A 84 -0.63 0.05 4.23
CA ASP A 84 0.45 -0.79 3.68
C ASP A 84 1.14 -1.69 4.74
N PRO A 85 0.85 -3.01 4.75
CA PRO A 85 1.28 -3.89 5.82
C PRO A 85 2.79 -4.11 5.74
N TYR A 86 3.39 -4.48 6.87
CA TYR A 86 4.80 -4.90 6.91
C TYR A 86 4.94 -6.41 7.15
N GLN A 87 3.88 -7.08 7.59
CA GLN A 87 3.90 -8.51 7.83
C GLN A 87 3.84 -9.26 6.51
N ASN A 88 4.86 -10.10 6.25
CA ASN A 88 5.00 -10.86 5.01
C ASN A 88 3.77 -11.68 4.66
N TYR A 89 3.15 -12.37 5.63
CA TYR A 89 1.96 -13.17 5.36
C TYR A 89 0.78 -12.33 4.81
N LEU A 90 0.62 -11.07 5.23
CA LEU A 90 -0.42 -10.18 4.70
C LEU A 90 -0.08 -9.72 3.28
N ILE A 91 1.19 -9.42 3.03
CA ILE A 91 1.70 -9.04 1.71
C ILE A 91 1.49 -10.21 0.73
N GLU A 92 1.91 -11.40 1.11
CA GLU A 92 1.78 -12.64 0.32
C GLU A 92 0.32 -12.98 0.06
N ASN A 93 -0.57 -12.84 1.05
CA ASN A 93 -2.00 -13.08 0.86
C ASN A 93 -2.64 -12.10 -0.14
N LEU A 94 -2.20 -10.84 -0.17
CA LEU A 94 -2.62 -9.88 -1.20
C LEU A 94 -2.08 -10.29 -2.58
N GLU A 95 -0.80 -10.63 -2.67
CA GLU A 95 -0.18 -11.10 -3.92
C GLU A 95 -0.82 -12.40 -4.43
N ALA A 96 -1.29 -13.28 -3.53
CA ALA A 96 -1.98 -14.51 -3.89
C ALA A 96 -3.25 -14.25 -4.72
N ILE A 97 -3.95 -13.14 -4.48
CA ILE A 97 -5.11 -12.74 -5.30
C ILE A 97 -4.68 -12.36 -6.72
N GLN A 98 -3.61 -11.57 -6.86
CA GLN A 98 -3.06 -11.25 -8.18
C GLN A 98 -2.58 -12.52 -8.87
N ASN A 99 -1.84 -13.38 -8.18
CA ASN A 99 -1.35 -14.67 -8.69
C ASN A 99 -2.48 -15.55 -9.23
N ARG A 100 -3.58 -15.70 -8.47
CA ARG A 100 -4.77 -16.44 -8.91
C ARG A 100 -5.44 -15.78 -10.11
N ALA A 101 -5.49 -14.45 -10.15
CA ALA A 101 -6.06 -13.72 -11.27
C ALA A 101 -5.26 -13.93 -12.56
N VAL A 102 -3.92 -13.93 -12.53
CA VAL A 102 -3.13 -14.12 -13.76
C VAL A 102 -3.24 -15.54 -14.30
N ARG A 103 -3.33 -16.55 -13.43
CA ARG A 103 -3.64 -17.92 -13.84
C ARG A 103 -4.99 -17.99 -14.54
N PHE A 104 -6.00 -17.30 -14.00
CA PHE A 104 -7.31 -17.21 -14.64
C PHE A 104 -7.25 -16.49 -16.00
N VAL A 105 -6.53 -15.38 -16.10
CA VAL A 105 -6.35 -14.60 -17.34
C VAL A 105 -5.85 -15.48 -18.48
N TYR A 106 -4.82 -16.29 -18.23
CA TYR A 106 -4.25 -17.18 -19.24
C TYR A 106 -4.86 -18.58 -19.28
N SER A 107 -5.83 -18.87 -18.41
CA SER A 107 -6.35 -20.22 -18.16
C SER A 107 -5.23 -21.25 -17.89
N ASP A 108 -4.11 -20.82 -17.31
CA ASP A 108 -2.94 -21.66 -17.05
C ASP A 108 -2.84 -22.01 -15.56
N TYR A 109 -3.21 -23.26 -15.26
CA TYR A 109 -3.20 -23.84 -13.92
C TYR A 109 -2.13 -24.91 -13.76
N SER A 110 -1.20 -25.01 -14.70
CA SER A 110 -0.09 -25.95 -14.62
C SER A 110 0.82 -25.63 -13.43
N SER A 111 1.29 -26.67 -12.74
CA SER A 111 2.30 -26.59 -11.69
C SER A 111 3.67 -26.21 -12.26
N PHE A 112 3.92 -26.47 -13.54
CA PHE A 112 5.19 -26.18 -14.22
C PHE A 112 5.30 -24.71 -14.66
N THR A 113 4.17 -24.00 -14.76
CA THR A 113 4.19 -22.59 -15.17
C THR A 113 4.50 -21.66 -13.99
N SER A 114 5.53 -20.83 -14.16
CA SER A 114 5.88 -19.79 -13.21
C SER A 114 4.85 -18.65 -13.22
N VAL A 115 4.23 -18.40 -12.07
CA VAL A 115 3.29 -17.27 -11.89
C VAL A 115 4.00 -15.93 -12.10
N THR A 116 5.28 -15.84 -11.75
CA THR A 116 6.08 -14.65 -11.98
C THR A 116 6.22 -14.34 -13.47
N GLN A 117 6.42 -15.36 -14.30
CA GLN A 117 6.43 -15.19 -15.76
C GLN A 117 5.05 -14.78 -16.29
N LEU A 118 3.96 -15.36 -15.78
CA LEU A 118 2.61 -14.94 -16.15
C LEU A 118 2.34 -13.47 -15.80
N LYS A 119 2.78 -13.01 -14.61
CA LYS A 119 2.69 -11.59 -14.21
C LYS A 119 3.46 -10.68 -15.16
N LYS A 120 4.69 -11.05 -15.54
CA LYS A 120 5.49 -10.32 -16.53
C LYS A 120 4.79 -10.26 -17.89
N ARG A 121 4.26 -11.39 -18.38
CA ARG A 121 3.50 -11.46 -19.64
C ARG A 121 2.26 -10.55 -19.62
N ALA A 122 1.58 -10.45 -18.48
CA ALA A 122 0.42 -9.57 -18.30
C ALA A 122 0.77 -8.11 -17.97
N ALA A 123 2.05 -7.74 -17.93
CA ALA A 123 2.53 -6.43 -17.50
C ALA A 123 1.95 -5.98 -16.15
N LEU A 124 1.79 -6.92 -15.21
CA LEU A 124 1.27 -6.63 -13.87
C LEU A 124 2.42 -6.51 -12.87
N PRO A 125 2.74 -5.30 -12.39
CA PRO A 125 3.71 -5.14 -11.31
C PRO A 125 3.17 -5.74 -10.01
N LEU A 126 4.06 -6.01 -9.05
CA LEU A 126 3.67 -6.46 -7.73
C LEU A 126 2.76 -5.43 -7.06
N LEU A 127 1.73 -5.90 -6.36
CA LEU A 127 0.86 -5.03 -5.57
C LEU A 127 1.67 -4.29 -4.51
N ASN A 128 2.69 -4.93 -3.94
CA ASN A 128 3.57 -4.29 -2.96
C ASN A 128 4.25 -3.02 -3.50
N HIS A 129 4.78 -3.05 -4.72
CA HIS A 129 5.41 -1.88 -5.35
C HIS A 129 4.38 -0.78 -5.58
N ARG A 130 3.17 -1.14 -6.03
CA ARG A 130 2.08 -0.18 -6.21
C ARG A 130 1.67 0.50 -4.90
N ARG A 131 1.64 -0.23 -3.78
CA ARG A 131 1.35 0.34 -2.45
C ARG A 131 2.46 1.30 -2.01
N ARG A 132 3.73 0.93 -2.22
CA ARG A 132 4.88 1.80 -1.98
C ARG A 132 4.77 3.12 -2.75
N ILE A 133 4.47 3.05 -4.04
CA ILE A 133 4.27 4.25 -4.90
C ILE A 133 3.10 5.09 -4.37
N ALA A 134 1.96 4.47 -4.03
CA ALA A 134 0.81 5.20 -3.49
C ALA A 134 1.15 5.91 -2.16
N ARG A 135 1.92 5.25 -1.30
CA ARG A 135 2.39 5.81 -0.03
C ARG A 135 3.33 7.00 -0.23
N LEU A 136 4.35 6.85 -1.07
CA LEU A 136 5.29 7.92 -1.41
C LEU A 136 4.59 9.09 -2.11
N SER A 137 3.63 8.82 -3.00
CA SER A 137 2.82 9.85 -3.66
C SER A 137 2.01 10.68 -2.67
N LEU A 138 1.45 10.04 -1.64
CA LEU A 138 0.73 10.74 -0.59
C LEU A 138 1.68 11.58 0.26
N PHE A 139 2.85 11.06 0.60
CA PHE A 139 3.87 11.78 1.37
C PHE A 139 4.44 12.97 0.60
N HIS A 140 4.70 12.83 -0.69
CA HIS A 140 5.11 13.91 -1.60
C HIS A 140 4.13 15.08 -1.56
N ARG A 141 2.82 14.79 -1.62
CA ARG A 141 1.77 15.83 -1.46
C ARG A 141 1.90 16.51 -0.10
N TYR A 142 1.97 15.74 0.99
CA TYR A 142 2.12 16.31 2.33
C TYR A 142 3.37 17.20 2.48
N TYR A 143 4.47 16.82 1.83
CA TYR A 143 5.72 17.54 1.87
C TYR A 143 5.63 18.89 1.13
N HIS A 144 5.01 18.94 -0.05
CA HIS A 144 4.99 20.16 -0.87
C HIS A 144 3.76 21.06 -0.66
N THR A 145 2.59 20.53 -0.26
CA THR A 145 1.35 21.31 -0.27
C THR A 145 0.83 21.73 1.11
N LEU A 146 1.28 21.08 2.19
CA LEU A 146 0.67 21.22 3.52
C LEU A 146 1.63 21.87 4.54
N SER A 147 2.30 22.95 4.14
CA SER A 147 3.17 23.71 5.05
C SER A 147 2.40 24.72 5.90
N PRO A 148 2.58 24.78 7.23
CA PRO A 148 3.49 23.96 8.05
C PRO A 148 2.88 22.60 8.44
N ASN A 149 3.60 21.49 8.18
CA ASN A 149 3.19 20.14 8.55
C ASN A 149 3.88 19.72 9.86
N PRO A 150 3.15 19.55 10.99
CA PRO A 150 3.77 19.20 12.27
C PRO A 150 4.36 17.78 12.29
N TYR A 151 3.99 16.91 11.34
CA TYR A 151 4.43 15.52 11.28
C TYR A 151 5.64 15.30 10.35
N ILE A 152 6.01 16.31 9.55
CA ILE A 152 7.15 16.25 8.64
C ILE A 152 8.08 17.40 8.98
N THR A 153 9.17 17.08 9.67
CA THR A 153 10.22 18.05 9.98
C THR A 153 11.42 17.82 9.09
N LEU A 154 11.94 18.88 8.49
CA LEU A 154 13.16 18.80 7.69
C LEU A 154 14.34 18.45 8.58
N ARG A 155 15.24 17.63 8.05
CA ARG A 155 16.49 17.30 8.74
C ARG A 155 17.44 18.50 8.65
N SER A 156 17.90 18.99 9.80
CA SER A 156 18.81 20.16 9.88
C SER A 156 20.21 19.89 9.31
N HIS A 157 20.68 18.64 9.41
CA HIS A 157 21.99 18.22 8.91
C HIS A 157 21.87 16.97 8.04
N PHE A 158 22.25 17.08 6.78
CA PHE A 158 22.37 15.96 5.86
C PHE A 158 23.73 16.01 5.17
N SER A 159 24.25 14.84 4.78
CA SER A 159 25.46 14.73 3.98
C SER A 159 25.04 14.52 2.53
N SER A 160 25.46 15.43 1.65
CA SER A 160 25.25 15.32 0.20
C SER A 160 25.91 14.08 -0.42
N ARG A 161 26.81 13.41 0.32
CA ARG A 161 27.46 12.17 -0.12
C ARG A 161 26.63 10.92 0.16
N THR A 162 25.69 10.97 1.10
CA THR A 162 25.00 9.78 1.62
C THR A 162 23.48 9.87 1.56
N GLY A 163 22.92 10.93 0.98
CA GLY A 163 21.47 11.12 0.93
C GLY A 163 21.04 12.30 0.08
N ASN A 164 19.72 12.41 -0.12
CA ASN A 164 19.12 13.50 -0.88
C ASN A 164 18.98 14.81 -0.07
N THR A 165 18.71 15.92 -0.75
CA THR A 165 18.63 17.27 -0.16
C THR A 165 17.34 17.55 0.61
N GLN A 166 16.28 16.75 0.41
CA GLN A 166 14.97 16.97 1.01
C GLN A 166 14.66 15.96 2.12
N GLN A 167 15.70 15.50 2.82
CA GLN A 167 15.55 14.52 3.89
C GLN A 167 14.70 15.05 5.05
N VAL A 168 13.90 14.14 5.58
CA VAL A 168 13.01 14.39 6.72
C VAL A 168 13.53 13.68 7.96
N SER A 169 13.32 14.30 9.11
CA SER A 169 13.57 13.71 10.41
C SER A 169 12.34 12.91 10.85
N TYR A 170 12.56 11.84 11.61
CA TYR A 170 11.50 11.04 12.21
C TYR A 170 11.99 10.49 13.56
N PRO A 171 11.09 10.33 14.55
CA PRO A 171 11.47 9.81 15.86
C PRO A 171 11.97 8.37 15.75
N ARG A 172 12.92 7.99 16.60
CA ARG A 172 13.40 6.60 16.68
C ARG A 172 12.23 5.70 17.13
N PRO A 173 11.83 4.70 16.33
CA PRO A 173 10.74 3.83 16.71
C PRO A 173 11.19 2.79 17.74
N ASN A 174 10.36 2.55 18.75
CA ASN A 174 10.61 1.54 19.79
C ASN A 174 9.83 0.23 19.57
N THR A 175 9.03 0.15 18.50
CA THR A 175 8.28 -1.06 18.11
C THR A 175 8.21 -1.16 16.60
N ASP A 176 8.12 -2.39 16.08
CA ASP A 176 7.97 -2.63 14.63
C ASP A 176 6.70 -1.99 14.07
N ARG A 177 5.61 -2.02 14.85
CA ARG A 177 4.34 -1.42 14.46
C ARG A 177 4.47 0.09 14.25
N PHE A 178 5.18 0.79 15.14
CA PHE A 178 5.42 2.22 14.97
C PHE A 178 6.46 2.49 13.86
N ALA A 179 7.52 1.69 13.76
CA ALA A 179 8.51 1.77 12.69
C ALA A 179 7.90 1.63 11.30
N ASN A 180 6.85 0.81 11.19
CA ASN A 180 6.14 0.52 9.96
C ASN A 180 4.82 1.32 9.81
N SER A 181 4.57 2.30 10.68
CA SER A 181 3.48 3.26 10.48
C SER A 181 3.77 4.18 9.28
N PHE A 182 2.73 4.82 8.74
CA PHE A 182 2.80 5.65 7.53
C PHE A 182 3.98 6.64 7.57
N PHE A 183 4.04 7.53 8.54
CA PHE A 183 5.06 8.59 8.55
C PHE A 183 6.48 8.04 8.68
N ILE A 184 6.72 7.07 9.57
CA ILE A 184 8.08 6.55 9.82
C ILE A 184 8.58 5.71 8.64
N LYS A 185 7.75 4.80 8.13
CA LYS A 185 8.09 3.93 7.01
C LYS A 185 8.33 4.76 5.74
N THR A 186 7.45 5.74 5.48
CA THR A 186 7.58 6.58 4.28
C THR A 186 8.73 7.56 4.37
N ALA A 187 9.01 8.12 5.55
CA ALA A 187 10.16 9.00 5.75
C ALA A 187 11.48 8.27 5.49
N ARG A 188 11.60 6.99 5.89
CA ARG A 188 12.74 6.15 5.55
C ARG A 188 12.87 5.98 4.04
N ASP A 189 11.82 5.47 3.40
CA ASP A 189 11.81 5.28 1.94
C ASP A 189 12.11 6.58 1.18
N TRP A 190 11.58 7.73 1.64
CA TRP A 190 11.80 9.05 1.05
C TRP A 190 13.25 9.50 1.17
N ASN A 191 13.88 9.28 2.33
CA ASN A 191 15.27 9.64 2.55
C ASN A 191 16.26 8.78 1.74
N ASP A 192 15.83 7.59 1.34
CA ASP A 192 16.57 6.66 0.50
C ASP A 192 16.36 6.91 -1.00
N LEU A 193 15.43 7.81 -1.38
CA LEU A 193 15.20 8.13 -2.79
C LEU A 193 16.37 8.92 -3.40
N PRO A 194 16.71 8.67 -4.68
CA PRO A 194 17.64 9.46 -5.46
C PRO A 194 17.26 10.95 -5.56
N GLU A 195 18.28 11.81 -5.63
CA GLU A 195 18.11 13.27 -5.69
C GLU A 195 17.24 13.72 -6.87
N ASN A 196 17.45 13.13 -8.05
CA ASN A 196 16.70 13.47 -9.27
C ASN A 196 15.20 13.17 -9.15
N ILE A 197 14.80 12.20 -8.33
CA ILE A 197 13.39 11.85 -8.11
C ILE A 197 12.79 12.79 -7.07
N VAL A 198 13.49 13.02 -5.98
CA VAL A 198 13.01 13.83 -4.84
C VAL A 198 12.81 15.31 -5.22
N GLN A 199 13.62 15.83 -6.15
CA GLN A 199 13.46 17.20 -6.63
C GLN A 199 12.21 17.42 -7.50
N LEU A 200 11.55 16.37 -7.98
CA LEU A 200 10.38 16.48 -8.84
C LEU A 200 9.18 17.00 -8.03
N ARG A 201 8.79 18.25 -8.27
CA ARG A 201 7.60 18.86 -7.65
C ARG A 201 6.28 18.42 -8.30
N ASP A 202 6.34 18.03 -9.57
CA ASP A 202 5.19 17.51 -10.28
C ASP A 202 4.91 16.07 -9.84
N LEU A 203 3.69 15.82 -9.35
CA LEU A 203 3.32 14.53 -8.77
C LEU A 203 3.30 13.41 -9.80
N ASP A 204 2.91 13.70 -11.04
CA ASP A 204 2.76 12.67 -12.05
C ASP A 204 4.13 12.26 -12.59
N LYS A 205 5.03 13.24 -12.82
CA LYS A 205 6.45 12.95 -13.11
C LYS A 205 7.13 12.19 -11.96
N PHE A 206 6.84 12.55 -10.71
CA PHE A 206 7.36 11.84 -9.55
C PHE A 206 6.92 10.37 -9.52
N LYS A 207 5.64 10.09 -9.80
CA LYS A 207 5.13 8.71 -9.88
C LYS A 207 5.75 7.92 -11.02
N GLU A 208 5.90 8.52 -12.19
CA GLU A 208 6.54 7.88 -13.35
C GLU A 208 7.97 7.48 -13.01
N ALA A 209 8.75 8.40 -12.44
CA ALA A 209 10.12 8.13 -12.01
C ALA A 209 10.22 7.04 -10.94
N LEU A 210 9.26 6.96 -10.01
CA LEU A 210 9.18 5.85 -9.04
C LEU A 210 8.88 4.50 -9.70
N ILE A 211 8.03 4.48 -10.73
CA ILE A 211 7.71 3.25 -11.47
C ILE A 211 8.96 2.74 -12.20
N GLU A 212 9.72 3.63 -12.83
CA GLU A 212 10.98 3.29 -13.51
C GLU A 212 12.04 2.77 -12.53
N LEU A 213 12.17 3.41 -11.37
CA LEU A 213 13.08 2.97 -10.31
C LEU A 213 12.78 1.54 -9.86
N ASP A 214 11.51 1.23 -9.56
CA ASP A 214 11.11 -0.11 -9.11
C ASP A 214 11.28 -1.19 -10.19
N GLN A 215 11.19 -0.82 -11.47
CA GLN A 215 11.48 -1.73 -12.59
C GLN A 215 12.97 -2.05 -12.73
N SER A 216 13.85 -1.10 -12.43
CA SER A 216 15.31 -1.30 -12.50
C SER A 216 15.87 -2.24 -11.42
N VAL A 217 15.12 -2.41 -10.32
CA VAL A 217 15.53 -3.21 -9.14
C VAL A 217 14.95 -4.64 -9.17
N SER A 218 14.04 -4.95 -10.12
CA SER A 218 13.26 -6.21 -10.18
C SER A 218 13.66 -7.16 -11.32
#